data_AF-A0A5K7Z299-F1
#
_entry.id   AF-A0A5K7Z299-F1
#
_cell.length_a   1.000
_cell.length_b   1.000
_cell.length_c   1.000
_cell.angle_alpha   90.00
_cell.angle_beta   90.00
_cell.angle_gamma   90.00
#
_symmetry.space_group_name_H-M   'P 1'
#
loop_
_entity.id
_entity.type
_entity.pdbx_description
1 polymer ?
#
loop_
_entity_poly.entity_id
_entity_poly.type
_entity_poly.pdbx_seq_one_letter_code
_entity_poly.pdbx_strand_id
1 'polypeptide(L)'
;MSTSEQRFELVYGYLHCVGRTQYHGGYAPDEEAADRWARRKARENGGRVRVPESDPVRWCPVGHCHMKRQRPWFGYLLADGQLTIRPPAGE
;
A
#
# COMPACT_ATOMS: atom_id res chain seq x y z
N MET A 1 32.30 2.45 -8.14
CA MET A 1 31.16 3.20 -7.58
C MET A 1 29.91 2.80 -8.35
N SER A 2 28.78 2.75 -7.67
CA SER A 2 27.44 2.26 -8.08
C SER A 2 27.21 0.75 -7.98
N THR A 3 27.16 0.26 -6.74
CA THR A 3 26.21 -0.82 -6.41
C THR A 3 24.82 -0.23 -6.55
N SER A 4 24.10 -0.64 -7.59
CA SER A 4 22.67 -0.43 -7.71
C SER A 4 22.02 -1.05 -6.47
N GLU A 5 21.83 -0.26 -5.42
CA GLU A 5 21.14 -0.69 -4.21
C GLU A 5 19.75 -1.15 -4.67
N GLN A 6 19.54 -2.47 -4.68
CA GLN A 6 18.24 -3.07 -4.95
C GLN A 6 17.32 -2.66 -3.80
N ARG A 7 16.68 -1.52 -3.98
CA ARG A 7 15.75 -0.95 -3.02
C ARG A 7 14.36 -1.40 -3.40
N PHE A 8 13.66 -1.99 -2.43
CA PHE A 8 12.29 -2.44 -2.59
C PHE A 8 11.38 -1.25 -2.34
N GLU A 9 10.56 -0.89 -3.31
CA GLU A 9 9.61 0.21 -3.14
C GLU A 9 8.47 -0.24 -2.24
N LEU A 10 8.29 0.45 -1.12
CA LEU A 10 7.18 0.24 -0.21
C LEU A 10 5.96 0.94 -0.78
N VAL A 11 4.83 0.24 -0.86
CA VAL A 11 3.61 0.80 -1.43
C VAL A 11 2.41 0.52 -0.54
N TYR A 12 1.44 1.41 -0.61
CA TYR A 12 0.13 1.22 0.00
C TYR A 12 -0.94 1.76 -0.92
N GLY A 13 -2.19 1.45 -0.64
CA GLY A 13 -3.28 1.99 -1.42
C GLY A 13 -4.62 1.53 -0.90
N TYR A 14 -5.69 1.86 -1.61
CA TYR A 14 -7.05 1.53 -1.22
C TYR A 14 -7.74 0.79 -2.35
N LEU A 15 -8.72 -0.04 -1.99
CA LEU A 15 -9.70 -0.56 -2.93
C LEU A 15 -10.89 0.39 -2.92
N HIS A 16 -11.27 0.87 -4.09
CA HIS A 16 -12.44 1.71 -4.31
C HIS A 16 -13.27 1.12 -5.44
N CYS A 17 -14.54 1.51 -5.56
CA CYS A 17 -15.39 1.10 -6.68
C CYS A 17 -14.86 1.57 -8.06
N VAL A 18 -13.96 2.56 -8.09
CA VAL A 18 -13.32 3.04 -9.33
C VAL A 18 -12.03 2.28 -9.66
N GLY A 19 -11.58 1.39 -8.76
CA GLY A 19 -10.36 0.61 -8.93
C GLY A 19 -9.45 0.61 -7.70
N ARG A 20 -8.27 0.03 -7.87
CA ARG A 20 -7.20 -0.04 -6.87
C ARG A 20 -6.27 1.16 -7.03
N THR A 21 -6.13 1.97 -5.98
CA THR A 21 -5.10 3.02 -5.92
C THR A 21 -3.80 2.46 -5.42
N GLN A 22 -2.67 3.06 -5.82
CA GLN A 22 -1.33 2.71 -5.36
C GLN A 22 -0.53 4.00 -5.11
N TYR A 23 0.14 4.06 -3.96
CA TYR A 23 0.89 5.20 -3.48
C TYR A 23 2.24 4.77 -2.92
N HIS A 24 3.25 5.62 -3.11
CA HIS A 24 4.60 5.42 -2.62
C HIS A 24 4.67 5.63 -1.09
N GLY A 25 5.21 4.64 -0.39
CA GLY A 25 5.39 4.59 1.06
C GLY A 25 6.86 4.67 1.52
N GLY A 26 7.82 4.68 0.60
CA GLY A 26 9.26 4.73 0.88
C GLY A 26 10.03 3.60 0.20
N TYR A 27 11.26 3.37 0.66
CA TYR A 27 12.12 2.29 0.19
C TYR A 27 12.63 1.46 1.36
N ALA A 28 12.82 0.16 1.12
CA ALA A 28 13.51 -0.76 2.02
C ALA A 28 14.80 -1.29 1.38
N PRO A 29 15.83 -1.62 2.19
CA PRO A 29 17.12 -2.08 1.70
C PRO A 29 17.12 -3.53 1.21
N ASP A 30 16.15 -4.34 1.65
CA ASP A 30 16.01 -5.75 1.32
C ASP A 30 14.53 -6.18 1.38
N GLU A 31 14.23 -7.34 0.80
CA GLU A 31 12.86 -7.88 0.75
C GLU A 31 12.30 -8.17 2.14
N GLU A 32 13.14 -8.66 3.08
CA GLU A 32 12.70 -9.00 4.42
C GLU A 32 12.25 -7.74 5.20
N ALA A 33 12.98 -6.64 5.06
CA ALA A 33 12.62 -5.34 5.62
C ALA A 33 11.33 -4.81 5.00
N ALA A 34 11.14 -5.00 3.69
CA ALA A 34 9.91 -4.60 2.99
C ALA A 34 8.70 -5.42 3.46
N ASP A 35 8.87 -6.74 3.61
CA ASP A 35 7.86 -7.66 4.12
C ASP A 35 7.47 -7.33 5.56
N ARG A 36 8.46 -7.14 6.44
CA ARG A 36 8.22 -6.73 7.83
C ARG A 36 7.47 -5.41 7.90
N TRP A 37 7.81 -4.44 7.05
CA TRP A 37 7.08 -3.17 6.98
C TRP A 37 5.61 -3.38 6.57
N ALA A 38 5.36 -4.13 5.50
CA ALA A 38 4.01 -4.36 4.99
C ALA A 38 3.14 -5.09 6.01
N ARG A 39 3.67 -6.14 6.65
CA ARG A 39 2.98 -6.89 7.71
C ARG A 39 2.71 -6.04 8.94
N ARG A 40 3.68 -5.24 9.38
CA ARG A 40 3.51 -4.34 10.53
C ARG A 40 2.40 -3.33 10.27
N LYS A 41 2.43 -2.66 9.10
CA LYS A 41 1.40 -1.67 8.72
C LYS A 41 0.01 -2.28 8.56
N ALA A 42 -0.08 -3.49 8.02
CA ALA A 42 -1.34 -4.21 7.92
C ALA A 42 -1.94 -4.56 9.30
N ARG A 43 -1.09 -4.86 10.30
CA ARG A 43 -1.51 -5.18 11.68
C ARG A 43 -1.90 -3.96 12.52
N GLU A 44 -1.19 -2.83 12.39
CA GLU A 44 -1.37 -1.63 13.23
C GLU A 44 -2.66 -0.83 12.87
N ASN A 45 -3.84 -1.43 12.98
CA ASN A 45 -5.17 -0.82 12.73
C ASN A 45 -5.58 -0.61 11.25
N GLY A 46 -5.13 -1.47 10.32
CA GLY A 46 -5.40 -1.26 8.89
C GLY A 46 -4.87 0.11 8.47
N GLY A 47 -3.62 0.41 8.86
CA GLY A 47 -2.95 1.70 8.92
C GLY A 47 -3.76 2.92 8.45
N ARG A 48 -4.15 3.78 9.39
CA ARG A 48 -4.61 5.14 9.03
C ARG A 48 -3.45 5.93 8.43
N VAL A 49 -3.24 5.76 7.13
CA VAL A 49 -2.34 6.58 6.33
C VAL A 49 -3.13 7.81 5.89
N ARG A 50 -2.45 8.94 5.78
CA ARG A 50 -3.06 10.14 5.23
C ARG A 50 -3.46 9.86 3.78
N VAL A 51 -4.75 9.94 3.52
CA VAL A 51 -5.32 9.73 2.20
C VAL A 51 -4.86 10.86 1.27
N PRO A 52 -4.19 10.56 0.14
CA PRO A 52 -3.77 11.56 -0.82
C PRO A 52 -4.94 12.43 -1.33
N GLU A 53 -4.63 13.64 -1.77
CA GLU A 53 -5.64 14.56 -2.32
C GLU A 53 -6.21 14.08 -3.66
N SER A 54 -5.43 13.27 -4.37
CA SER A 54 -5.85 12.61 -5.61
C SER A 54 -6.73 11.36 -5.39
N ASP A 55 -6.90 10.90 -4.14
CA ASP A 55 -7.62 9.65 -3.90
C ASP A 55 -9.10 9.75 -4.29
N PRO A 56 -9.65 8.72 -4.98
CA PRO A 56 -11.05 8.67 -5.37
C PRO A 56 -12.06 8.93 -4.28
N VAL A 57 -11.76 8.67 -3.02
CA VAL A 57 -12.72 8.94 -1.92
C VAL A 57 -13.14 10.40 -1.85
N ARG A 58 -12.31 11.33 -2.35
CA ARG A 58 -12.55 12.78 -2.29
C ARG A 58 -13.47 13.28 -3.39
N TRP A 59 -13.52 12.62 -4.54
CA TRP A 59 -14.30 13.07 -5.70
C TRP A 59 -15.34 12.03 -6.17
N CYS A 60 -15.30 10.80 -5.68
CA CYS A 60 -16.22 9.75 -6.12
C CYS A 60 -17.67 10.15 -5.77
N PRO A 61 -18.58 10.20 -6.77
CA PRO A 61 -19.94 10.67 -6.58
C PRO A 61 -20.84 9.65 -5.84
N VAL A 62 -20.33 8.45 -5.57
CA VAL A 62 -21.11 7.39 -4.91
C VAL A 62 -21.34 7.75 -3.43
N GLY A 63 -22.62 7.96 -3.08
CA GLY A 63 -23.06 8.32 -1.74
C GLY A 63 -22.92 7.20 -0.71
N HIS A 64 -23.16 5.94 -1.10
CA HIS A 64 -22.99 4.76 -0.23
C HIS A 64 -22.12 3.71 -0.93
N CYS A 65 -20.88 3.53 -0.46
CA CYS A 65 -19.97 2.52 -0.96
C CYS A 65 -19.33 1.80 0.22
N HIS A 66 -19.50 0.48 0.30
CA HIS A 66 -18.90 -0.33 1.37
C HIS A 66 -17.36 -0.25 1.35
N MET A 67 -16.76 0.00 0.19
CA MET A 67 -15.31 0.23 0.04
C MET A 67 -14.86 1.64 0.43
N LYS A 68 -15.79 2.58 0.68
CA LYS A 68 -15.49 3.95 1.17
C LYS A 68 -14.98 3.94 2.61
N ARG A 69 -15.24 2.87 3.36
CA ARG A 69 -14.56 2.56 4.63
C ARG A 69 -13.15 2.07 4.32
N GLN A 70 -12.31 3.01 3.90
CA GLN A 70 -10.96 2.78 3.40
C GLN A 70 -10.12 1.94 4.37
N ARG A 71 -9.98 0.65 4.05
CA ARG A 71 -8.96 -0.22 4.62
C ARG A 71 -7.82 -0.27 3.61
N PRO A 72 -6.67 0.35 3.89
CA PRO A 72 -5.54 0.29 3.00
C PRO A 72 -4.98 -1.12 2.93
N TRP A 73 -4.54 -1.49 1.75
CA TRP A 73 -3.64 -2.60 1.53
C TRP A 73 -2.20 -2.09 1.61
N PHE A 74 -1.28 -2.95 2.03
CA PHE A 74 0.15 -2.65 2.11
C PHE A 74 0.94 -3.71 1.36
N GLY A 75 2.00 -3.30 0.68
CA GLY A 75 2.83 -4.19 -0.10
C GLY A 75 4.16 -3.56 -0.46
N TYR A 76 4.91 -4.25 -1.31
CA TYR A 76 6.15 -3.74 -1.86
C TYR A 76 6.34 -4.21 -3.29
N LEU A 77 7.10 -3.45 -4.07
CA LEU A 77 7.53 -3.82 -5.41
C LEU A 77 8.93 -4.44 -5.35
N LEU A 78 9.09 -5.56 -6.05
CA LEU A 78 10.40 -6.15 -6.36
C LEU A 78 11.12 -5.28 -7.41
N ALA A 79 12.41 -5.52 -7.61
CA ALA A 79 13.21 -4.78 -8.59
C ALA A 79 12.72 -4.94 -10.05
N ASP A 80 11.98 -6.01 -10.34
CA ASP A 80 11.34 -6.27 -11.64
C ASP A 80 9.93 -5.66 -11.77
N GLY A 81 9.47 -4.93 -10.74
CA GLY A 81 8.14 -4.31 -10.70
C GLY A 81 7.02 -5.24 -10.22
N GLN A 82 7.31 -6.48 -9.81
CA GLN A 82 6.29 -7.36 -9.27
C GLN A 82 5.78 -6.86 -7.92
N LEU A 83 4.46 -6.70 -7.79
CA LEU A 83 3.79 -6.26 -6.57
C LEU A 83 3.46 -7.42 -5.64
N THR A 84 4.01 -7.38 -4.43
CA THR A 84 3.69 -8.29 -3.34
C THR A 84 2.82 -7.58 -2.30
N ILE A 85 1.54 -7.95 -2.20
CA ILE A 85 0.62 -7.42 -1.19
C ILE A 85 0.62 -8.36 0.02
N ARG A 86 0.67 -7.78 1.23
CA ARG A 86 0.53 -8.55 2.48
C ARG A 86 -0.83 -8.27 3.12
N PRO A 87 -1.66 -9.30 3.33
CA PRO A 87 -2.94 -9.13 4.00
C PRO A 87 -2.71 -8.80 5.49
N PRO A 88 -3.69 -8.13 6.14
CA PRO A 88 -3.70 -8.06 7.60
C PRO A 88 -3.71 -9.47 8.18
N ALA A 89 -2.95 -9.70 9.25
CA ALA A 89 -2.90 -11.02 9.88
C ALA A 89 -4.26 -11.34 10.52
N GLY A 90 -4.91 -12.43 10.08
CA GLY A 90 -6.17 -12.93 10.66
C GLY A 90 -7.34 -13.13 9.69
N GLU A 91 -7.11 -13.22 8.39
CA GLU A 91 -8.07 -13.82 7.42
C GLU A 91 -7.69 -15.27 7.11
#